data_AF-A0A6L8NDU4-F1
#
_entry.id   AF-A0A6L8NDU4-F1
#
_cell.length_a   1.000
_cell.length_b   1.000
_cell.length_c   1.000
_cell.angle_alpha   90.00
_cell.angle_beta   90.00
_cell.angle_gamma   90.00
#
_symmetry.space_group_name_H-M   'P 1'
#
loop_
_entity.id
_entity.type
_entity.pdbx_description
1 polymer ?
#
loop_
_entity_poly.entity_id
_entity_poly.type
_entity_poly.pdbx_seq_one_letter_code
_entity_poly.pdbx_strand_id
1 'polypeptide(L)'
;MSTPHTIAVLGLGRMGGAIATRLAAQGRDVVGWTRSGRTADTVKTTDDPDEAVARADLVVLALFDGAACRQVLDRVHGSLRADTIVLNTSTIAPAEAAELARRLGPAYVHAPLLGSVPAAAAGLAS
;
A
#
# COMPACT_ATOMS: atom_id res chain seq x y z
N MET A 1 19.46 6.98 -15.96
CA MET A 1 18.59 7.61 -14.96
C MET A 1 17.54 6.57 -14.60
N SER A 2 17.64 5.93 -13.44
CA SER A 2 16.59 5.00 -13.00
C SER A 2 15.33 5.82 -12.80
N THR A 3 14.25 5.46 -13.49
CA THR A 3 12.93 6.07 -13.29
C THR A 3 12.60 6.07 -11.79
N PRO A 4 12.07 7.18 -11.24
CA PRO A 4 11.57 7.15 -9.87
C PRO A 4 10.50 6.07 -9.79
N HIS A 5 10.66 5.14 -8.84
CA HIS A 5 9.68 4.08 -8.63
C HIS A 5 8.43 4.70 -8.01
N THR A 6 7.31 4.68 -8.73
CA THR A 6 6.05 5.23 -8.23
C THR A 6 5.44 4.22 -7.25
N ILE A 7 5.10 4.68 -6.04
CA ILE A 7 4.55 3.87 -4.97
C ILE A 7 3.12 4.33 -4.69
N ALA A 8 2.16 3.42 -4.84
CA ALA A 8 0.80 3.65 -4.35
C ALA A 8 0.68 3.16 -2.90
N VAL A 9 0.13 3.98 -2.01
CA VAL A 9 -0.20 3.55 -0.64
C VAL A 9 -1.72 3.55 -0.47
N LEU A 10 -2.32 2.35 -0.38
CA LEU A 10 -3.75 2.17 -0.19
C LEU A 10 -4.04 1.97 1.30
N GLY A 11 -4.60 3.00 1.90
CA GLY A 11 -4.84 3.14 3.33
C GLY A 11 -3.94 4.22 3.94
N LEU A 12 -4.55 5.36 4.27
CA LEU A 12 -3.88 6.50 4.93
C LEU A 12 -4.35 6.65 6.38
N GLY A 13 -4.53 5.51 7.06
CA GLY A 13 -4.67 5.48 8.51
C GLY A 13 -3.35 5.86 9.20
N ARG A 14 -3.29 5.76 10.53
CA ARG A 14 -2.08 6.16 11.30
C ARG A 14 -0.80 5.49 10.78
N MET A 15 -0.84 4.18 10.52
CA MET A 15 0.31 3.42 10.03
C MET A 15 0.63 3.76 8.57
N GLY A 16 -0.36 3.63 7.67
CA GLY A 16 -0.15 3.88 6.25
C GLY A 16 0.24 5.33 5.93
N GLY A 17 -0.29 6.31 6.65
CA GLY A 17 0.14 7.70 6.55
C GLY A 17 1.60 7.89 6.95
N ALA A 18 2.05 7.29 8.06
CA ALA A 18 3.45 7.36 8.47
C ALA A 18 4.40 6.70 7.44
N ILE A 19 3.99 5.56 6.87
CA ILE A 19 4.74 4.88 5.78
C ILE A 19 4.81 5.79 4.56
N ALA A 20 3.68 6.33 4.11
CA ALA A 20 3.60 7.18 2.92
C ALA A 20 4.44 8.45 3.06
N THR A 21 4.30 9.17 4.17
CA THR A 21 5.07 10.39 4.45
C THR A 21 6.56 10.09 4.53
N ARG A 22 6.97 8.97 5.15
CA ARG A 22 8.38 8.57 5.20
C ARG A 22 8.94 8.29 3.80
N LEU A 23 8.23 7.52 2.99
CA LEU A 23 8.65 7.20 1.62
C LEU A 23 8.78 8.47 0.77
N ALA A 24 7.82 9.39 0.88
CA ALA A 24 7.88 10.69 0.21
C ALA A 24 9.09 11.52 0.69
N ALA A 25 9.38 11.55 1.99
CA ALA A 25 10.53 12.24 2.56
C ALA A 25 11.88 11.66 2.08
N GLN A 26 11.90 10.41 1.60
CA GLN A 26 13.07 9.78 0.97
C GLN A 26 13.17 10.07 -0.55
N GLY A 27 12.35 10.97 -1.07
CA GLY A 27 12.33 11.36 -2.49
C GLY A 27 11.66 10.34 -3.41
N ARG A 28 10.84 9.43 -2.88
CA ARG A 28 10.01 8.53 -3.70
C ARG A 28 8.77 9.26 -4.19
N ASP A 29 8.31 8.91 -5.40
CA ASP A 29 7.03 9.38 -5.92
C ASP A 29 5.90 8.56 -5.28
N VAL A 30 5.16 9.16 -4.36
CA VAL A 30 4.13 8.47 -3.56
C VAL A 30 2.76 9.06 -3.86
N VAL A 31 1.82 8.18 -4.22
CA VAL A 31 0.40 8.51 -4.36
C VAL A 31 -0.40 7.74 -3.32
N GLY A 32 -1.04 8.46 -2.41
CA GLY A 32 -1.89 7.89 -1.37
C GLY A 32 -3.35 7.82 -1.78
N TRP A 33 -4.05 6.78 -1.35
CA TRP A 33 -5.51 6.73 -1.40
C TRP A 33 -6.07 6.15 -0.11
N THR A 34 -7.23 6.64 0.31
CA THR A 34 -7.98 6.02 1.42
C THR A 34 -9.47 6.23 1.25
N ARG A 35 -10.27 5.22 1.61
CA ARG A 35 -11.74 5.30 1.59
C ARG A 35 -12.31 6.45 2.43
N SER A 36 -11.62 6.86 3.49
CA SER A 36 -12.11 7.92 4.37
C SER A 36 -11.84 9.34 3.87
N GLY A 37 -11.21 9.52 2.70
CA GLY A 37 -10.77 10.83 2.19
C GLY A 37 -9.73 11.53 3.08
N ARG A 38 -9.10 10.79 4.00
CA ARG A 38 -8.03 11.34 4.85
C ARG A 38 -6.78 11.58 4.00
N THR A 39 -6.13 12.71 4.23
CA THR A 39 -4.83 13.01 3.65
C THR A 39 -3.70 12.60 4.60
N ALA A 40 -2.51 12.39 4.05
CA ALA A 40 -1.28 12.29 4.80
C ALA A 40 -0.40 13.48 4.43
N ASP A 41 0.22 14.11 5.41
CA ASP A 41 1.04 15.30 5.18
C ASP A 41 2.11 15.01 4.13
N THR A 42 2.28 15.99 3.22
CA THR A 42 3.25 16.00 2.11
C THR A 42 3.11 14.90 1.05
N VAL A 43 2.11 14.03 1.17
CA VAL A 43 1.83 12.97 0.19
C VAL A 43 0.73 13.41 -0.76
N LYS A 44 0.94 13.26 -2.07
CA LYS A 44 -0.10 13.46 -3.08
C LYS A 44 -1.20 12.42 -2.87
N THR A 45 -2.46 12.85 -2.82
CA THR A 45 -3.61 11.93 -2.75
C THR A 45 -4.44 11.97 -4.02
N THR A 46 -5.13 10.87 -4.30
CA THR A 46 -6.21 10.79 -5.31
C THR A 46 -7.48 10.27 -4.63
N ASP A 47 -8.63 10.57 -5.21
CA ASP A 47 -9.93 10.02 -4.80
C ASP A 47 -10.25 8.70 -5.53
N ASP A 48 -9.49 8.38 -6.58
CA ASP A 48 -9.64 7.16 -7.36
C ASP A 48 -8.45 6.21 -7.16
N PRO A 49 -8.64 5.07 -6.47
CA PRO A 49 -7.54 4.13 -6.23
C PRO A 49 -7.04 3.47 -7.52
N ASP A 50 -7.85 3.42 -8.57
CA ASP A 50 -7.45 2.90 -9.88
C ASP A 50 -6.36 3.78 -10.51
N GLU A 51 -6.49 5.11 -10.43
CA GLU A 51 -5.45 6.05 -10.84
C GLU A 51 -4.16 5.89 -10.03
N ALA A 52 -4.28 5.62 -8.73
CA ALA A 52 -3.12 5.43 -7.85
C ALA A 52 -2.29 4.22 -8.30
N VAL A 53 -2.95 3.08 -8.58
CA VAL A 53 -2.23 1.84 -8.91
C VAL A 53 -1.79 1.75 -10.37
N ALA A 54 -2.47 2.43 -11.29
CA ALA A 54 -2.20 2.32 -12.74
C ALA A 54 -0.78 2.73 -13.15
N ARG A 55 -0.12 3.54 -12.32
CA ARG A 55 1.26 4.00 -12.56
C ARG A 55 2.27 3.41 -11.58
N ALA A 56 1.81 2.63 -10.60
CA ALA A 56 2.65 2.17 -9.51
C ALA A 56 3.46 0.92 -9.89
N ASP A 57 4.76 0.98 -9.60
CA ASP A 57 5.64 -0.19 -9.63
C ASP A 57 5.48 -1.01 -8.33
N LEU A 58 5.07 -0.34 -7.23
CA LEU A 58 4.80 -0.94 -5.93
C LEU A 58 3.48 -0.40 -5.35
N VAL A 59 2.58 -1.30 -4.94
CA VAL A 59 1.36 -1.00 -4.21
C VAL A 59 1.52 -1.50 -2.78
N VAL A 60 1.45 -0.60 -1.81
CA VAL A 60 1.48 -0.93 -0.38
C VAL A 60 0.05 -0.90 0.16
N LEU A 61 -0.42 -2.02 0.71
CA LEU A 61 -1.68 -2.05 1.47
C LEU A 61 -1.38 -1.83 2.95
N ALA A 62 -2.04 -0.83 3.54
CA ALA A 62 -2.02 -0.54 4.97
C ALA A 62 -3.47 -0.36 5.47
N LEU A 63 -4.24 -1.44 5.37
CA LEU A 63 -5.68 -1.51 5.59
C LEU A 63 -6.02 -2.19 6.93
N PHE A 64 -7.28 -2.07 7.35
CA PHE A 64 -7.74 -2.46 8.68
C PHE A 64 -7.78 -3.98 8.92
N ASP A 65 -8.27 -4.75 7.95
CA ASP A 65 -8.47 -6.20 8.05
C ASP A 65 -8.42 -6.89 6.66
N GLY A 66 -8.52 -8.22 6.64
CA GLY A 66 -8.50 -9.02 5.42
C GLY A 66 -9.65 -8.71 4.47
N ALA A 67 -10.84 -8.40 4.99
CA ALA A 67 -11.99 -8.00 4.18
C ALA A 67 -11.73 -6.68 3.44
N ALA A 68 -11.13 -5.70 4.11
CA ALA A 68 -10.73 -4.44 3.49
C ALA A 68 -9.65 -4.64 2.43
N CYS A 69 -8.63 -5.49 2.70
CA CYS A 69 -7.62 -5.86 1.71
C CYS A 69 -8.25 -6.46 0.45
N ARG A 70 -9.13 -7.45 0.63
CA ARG A 70 -9.84 -8.09 -0.47
C ARG A 70 -10.68 -7.09 -1.27
N GLN A 71 -11.50 -6.28 -0.60
CA GLN A 71 -12.36 -5.30 -1.26
C GLN A 71 -11.57 -4.28 -2.09
N VAL A 72 -10.46 -3.77 -1.55
CA VAL A 72 -9.61 -2.80 -2.25
C VAL A 72 -8.92 -3.47 -3.44
N LEU A 73 -8.39 -4.68 -3.28
CA LEU A 73 -7.76 -5.42 -4.36
C LEU A 73 -8.77 -5.79 -5.46
N ASP A 74 -9.98 -6.22 -5.10
CA ASP A 74 -11.05 -6.51 -6.06
C ASP A 74 -11.37 -5.28 -6.92
N ARG A 75 -11.34 -4.08 -6.32
CA ARG A 75 -11.57 -2.82 -7.04
C ARG A 75 -10.45 -2.52 -8.03
N VAL A 76 -9.20 -2.56 -7.57
CA VAL A 76 -8.06 -2.05 -8.36
C VAL A 76 -7.41 -3.09 -9.25
N HIS A 77 -7.82 -4.37 -9.17
CA HIS A 77 -7.16 -5.48 -9.87
C HIS A 77 -7.01 -5.25 -11.37
N GLY A 78 -8.02 -4.68 -12.03
CA GLY A 78 -7.99 -4.40 -13.47
C GLY A 78 -7.01 -3.30 -13.88
N SER A 79 -6.58 -2.48 -12.93
CA SER A 79 -5.70 -1.33 -13.14
C SER A 79 -4.25 -1.61 -12.75
N LEU A 80 -3.96 -2.76 -12.12
CA LEU A 80 -2.59 -3.16 -11.79
C LEU A 80 -1.78 -3.45 -13.05
N ARG A 81 -0.53 -2.96 -13.12
CA ARG A 81 0.39 -3.33 -14.19
C ARG A 81 0.91 -4.75 -13.94
N ALA A 82 1.29 -5.44 -15.02
CA ALA A 82 1.76 -6.83 -14.94
C ALA A 82 3.03 -7.00 -14.08
N ASP A 83 3.83 -5.95 -13.95
CA ASP A 83 5.09 -5.90 -13.19
C ASP A 83 4.94 -5.27 -11.79
N THR A 84 3.72 -4.90 -11.39
CA THR A 84 3.46 -4.29 -10.07
C THR A 84 3.63 -5.32 -8.96
N ILE A 85 4.37 -4.95 -7.91
CA ILE A 85 4.39 -5.69 -6.65
C ILE A 85 3.29 -5.16 -5.73
N VAL A 86 2.47 -6.05 -5.16
CA VAL A 86 1.50 -5.74 -4.11
C VAL A 86 2.06 -6.20 -2.77
N LEU A 87 2.55 -5.25 -1.98
CA LEU A 87 3.04 -5.47 -0.63
C LEU A 87 1.92 -5.22 0.38
N ASN A 88 1.38 -6.29 0.94
CA ASN A 88 0.38 -6.19 1.99
C ASN A 88 1.05 -6.11 3.38
N THR A 89 0.98 -4.94 4.01
CA THR A 89 1.51 -4.70 5.36
C THR A 89 0.47 -4.83 6.45
N SER A 90 -0.79 -5.09 6.09
CA SER A 90 -1.88 -5.31 7.04
C SER A 90 -1.69 -6.59 7.83
N THR A 91 -2.00 -6.52 9.11
CA THR A 91 -2.11 -7.69 9.98
C THR A 91 -3.43 -8.40 9.71
N ILE A 92 -3.37 -9.47 8.91
CA ILE A 92 -4.52 -10.30 8.53
C ILE A 92 -4.25 -11.77 8.88
N ALA A 93 -5.29 -12.62 8.89
CA ALA A 93 -5.10 -14.03 9.20
C ALA A 93 -4.26 -14.72 8.11
N PRO A 94 -3.43 -15.73 8.45
CA PRO A 94 -2.62 -16.46 7.47
C PRO A 94 -3.44 -17.07 6.32
N ALA A 95 -4.66 -17.54 6.60
CA ALA A 95 -5.55 -18.09 5.58
C ALA A 95 -6.01 -17.03 4.56
N GLU A 96 -6.32 -15.81 5.03
CA GLU A 96 -6.70 -14.68 4.17
C GLU A 96 -5.52 -14.25 3.30
N ALA A 97 -4.32 -14.19 3.88
CA ALA A 97 -3.11 -13.87 3.13
C ALA A 97 -2.80 -14.93 2.06
N ALA A 98 -2.96 -16.22 2.38
CA ALA A 98 -2.77 -17.31 1.42
C ALA A 98 -3.80 -17.27 0.28
N GLU A 99 -5.04 -16.89 0.57
CA GLU A 99 -6.06 -16.70 -0.46
C GLU A 99 -5.68 -15.55 -1.41
N LEU A 100 -5.27 -14.40 -0.89
CA LEU A 100 -4.83 -13.27 -1.70
C LEU A 100 -3.59 -13.62 -2.55
N ALA A 101 -2.63 -14.35 -1.98
CA ALA A 101 -1.45 -14.82 -2.70
C ALA A 101 -1.82 -15.76 -3.86
N ARG A 102 -2.77 -16.68 -3.67
CA ARG A 102 -3.26 -17.56 -4.75
C ARG A 102 -3.93 -16.78 -5.88
N ARG A 103 -4.59 -15.67 -5.56
CA ARG A 103 -5.30 -14.84 -6.53
C ARG A 103 -4.37 -13.95 -7.35
N LEU A 104 -3.40 -13.30 -6.71
CA LEU A 104 -2.48 -12.35 -7.35
C LEU A 104 -1.18 -13.01 -7.82
N GLY A 105 -0.91 -14.24 -7.38
CA GLY A 105 0.28 -15.00 -7.76
C GLY A 105 1.57 -14.31 -7.31
N PRO A 106 2.62 -14.29 -8.16
CA PRO A 106 3.95 -13.82 -7.77
C PRO A 106 4.03 -12.31 -7.49
N ALA A 107 3.01 -11.54 -7.87
CA ALA A 107 2.93 -10.12 -7.59
C ALA A 107 2.66 -9.81 -6.11
N TYR A 108 2.12 -10.75 -5.33
CA TYR A 108 1.69 -10.48 -3.96
C TYR A 108 2.70 -10.95 -2.91
N VAL A 109 3.03 -10.05 -1.99
CA VAL A 109 3.87 -10.30 -0.82
C VAL A 109 3.10 -9.87 0.43
N HIS A 110 2.92 -10.79 1.37
CA HIS A 110 2.40 -10.46 2.69
C HIS A 110 3.56 -10.25 3.66
N ALA A 111 3.67 -9.03 4.19
CA ALA A 111 4.71 -8.62 5.12
C ALA A 111 4.06 -7.79 6.25
N PRO A 112 3.32 -8.45 7.17
CA PRO A 112 2.62 -7.75 8.23
C PRO A 112 3.62 -7.00 9.12
N LEU A 113 3.34 -5.72 9.38
CA LEU A 113 4.23 -4.89 10.18
C LEU A 113 4.08 -5.17 11.67
N LEU A 114 5.19 -5.46 12.32
CA LEU A 114 5.33 -5.48 13.78
C LEU A 114 5.99 -4.17 14.21
N GLY A 115 5.25 -3.34 14.93
CA GLY A 115 5.80 -2.10 15.46
C GLY A 115 4.75 -1.02 15.72
N SER A 116 5.21 0.09 16.28
CA SER A 116 4.40 1.27 16.52
C SER A 116 4.45 2.25 15.33
N VAL A 117 3.49 3.17 15.26
CA VAL A 117 3.49 4.22 14.23
C VAL A 117 4.79 5.06 14.27
N PRO A 118 5.34 5.46 15.44
CA PRO A 118 6.65 6.08 15.50
C PRO A 118 7.78 5.21 14.93
N ALA A 119 7.77 3.90 15.18
CA ALA A 119 8.77 3.00 14.62
C ALA A 119 8.69 2.97 13.09
N ALA A 120 7.49 2.94 12.50
CA ALA A 120 7.32 3.02 11.05
C ALA A 120 7.80 4.36 10.47
N ALA A 121 7.49 5.48 11.13
CA ALA A 121 7.99 6.81 10.73
C ALA A 121 9.53 6.90 10.78
N ALA A 122 10.16 6.21 11.74
CA ALA A 122 11.61 6.12 11.88
C ALA A 122 12.25 5.08 10.93
N GLY A 123 11.46 4.19 10.32
CA GLY A 123 11.96 3.07 9.51
C GLY A 123 12.56 1.94 10.34
N LEU A 124 12.06 1.76 11.56
CA LEU A 124 12.48 0.75 12.53
C LEU A 124 11.41 -0.31 12.77
N ALA A 125 10.30 -0.26 12.02
CA ALA A 125 9.30 -1.33 12.03
C ALA A 125 9.82 -2.55 11.24
N SER A 126 9.54 -3.74 11.75
CA SER A 126 9.99 -5.03 11.19
C SER A 126 8.83 -5.84 10.65
#